data_AF-E1Z490-F1
#
_entry.id   AF-E1Z490-F1
#
_cell.length_a   1.000
_cell.length_b   1.000
_cell.length_c   1.000
_cell.angle_alpha   90.00
_cell.angle_beta   90.00
_cell.angle_gamma   90.00
#
_symmetry.space_group_name_H-M   'P 1'
#
loop_
_entity.id
_entity.type
_entity.pdbx_description
1 polymer ?
#
loop_
_entity_poly.entity_id
_entity_poly.type
_entity_poly.pdbx_seq_one_letter_code
_entity_poly.pdbx_strand_id
1 'polypeptide(L)'
;MVAGRGFAEDPLVKLAISFALAQSTKLSVLEERTRVLGRQLSRLPVYLAETGDVPVSEKQIMKHMGTLFQSMSAVNLLGRVLDTPDSITSAPDNIGSLYKSVYEYLEVLQRVHLLNDRFSVMQELLDILRVHVQKSYYSRLEYAVMWLVGVCAVVAMGQLVALFFWEPPWQPPESSQG
;
A
#
# COMPACT_ATOMS: atom_id res chain seq x y z
N MET A 1 -58.64 -8.54 -12.88
CA MET A 1 -57.38 -7.76 -12.86
C MET A 1 -57.15 -7.21 -11.46
N VAL A 2 -56.65 -8.04 -10.55
CA VAL A 2 -56.19 -7.63 -9.20
C VAL A 2 -54.95 -8.48 -8.92
N ALA A 3 -53.80 -8.05 -9.42
CA ALA A 3 -52.52 -8.74 -9.21
C ALA A 3 -51.38 -7.74 -8.96
N GLY A 4 -51.69 -6.58 -8.36
CA GLY A 4 -50.73 -5.50 -8.14
C GLY A 4 -50.53 -5.10 -6.67
N ARG A 5 -51.31 -5.65 -5.73
CA ARG A 5 -51.29 -5.20 -4.31
C ARG A 5 -50.58 -6.13 -3.32
N GLY A 6 -50.25 -7.38 -3.68
CA GLY A 6 -49.64 -8.34 -2.74
C GLY A 6 -48.12 -8.23 -2.60
N PHE A 7 -47.40 -7.89 -3.68
CA PHE A 7 -45.92 -7.92 -3.69
C PHE A 7 -45.26 -6.87 -2.80
N ALA A 8 -45.92 -5.73 -2.58
CA ALA A 8 -45.40 -4.65 -1.73
C ALA A 8 -45.68 -4.87 -0.24
N GLU A 9 -46.58 -5.79 0.12
CA GLU A 9 -46.94 -6.05 1.52
C GLU A 9 -46.13 -7.20 2.13
N ASP A 10 -45.48 -8.02 1.31
CA ASP A 10 -44.60 -9.08 1.79
C ASP A 10 -43.43 -8.49 2.61
N PRO A 11 -43.34 -8.82 3.92
CA PRO A 11 -42.30 -8.30 4.80
C PRO A 11 -40.89 -8.59 4.29
N LEU A 12 -40.72 -9.72 3.59
CA LEU A 12 -39.45 -10.09 2.96
C LEU A 12 -39.05 -9.16 1.82
N VAL A 13 -39.99 -8.67 1.02
CA VAL A 13 -39.70 -7.75 -0.09
C VAL A 13 -39.26 -6.39 0.46
N LYS A 14 -39.96 -5.88 1.49
CA LYS A 14 -39.55 -4.64 2.18
C LYS A 14 -38.18 -4.79 2.86
N LEU A 15 -37.91 -5.96 3.45
CA LEU A 15 -36.63 -6.27 4.07
C LEU A 15 -35.50 -6.32 3.03
N ALA A 16 -35.71 -6.99 1.89
CA ALA A 16 -34.72 -7.07 0.82
C ALA A 16 -34.41 -5.69 0.23
N ILE A 17 -35.43 -4.86 -0.02
CA ILE A 17 -35.25 -3.50 -0.56
C ILE A 17 -34.52 -2.61 0.46
N SER A 18 -34.88 -2.65 1.74
CA SER A 18 -34.21 -1.85 2.77
C SER A 18 -32.76 -2.28 2.99
N PHE A 19 -32.48 -3.59 2.94
CA PHE A 19 -31.12 -4.13 3.01
C PHE A 19 -30.26 -3.69 1.82
N ALA A 20 -30.80 -3.79 0.59
CA ALA A 20 -30.13 -3.35 -0.63
C ALA A 20 -29.80 -1.84 -0.59
N LEU A 21 -30.74 -1.01 -0.13
CA LEU A 21 -30.55 0.44 0.01
C LEU A 21 -29.51 0.80 1.09
N ALA A 22 -29.55 0.13 2.24
CA ALA A 22 -28.56 0.31 3.31
C ALA A 22 -27.15 -0.09 2.85
N GLN A 23 -27.06 -1.14 2.04
CA GLN A 23 -25.80 -1.60 1.48
C GLN A 23 -25.26 -0.64 0.41
N SER A 24 -26.12 -0.10 -0.44
CA SER A 24 -25.75 0.91 -1.44
C SER A 24 -25.18 2.18 -0.81
N THR A 25 -25.82 2.69 0.26
CA THR A 25 -25.30 3.86 1.00
C THR A 25 -23.98 3.56 1.69
N LYS A 26 -23.81 2.38 2.29
CA LYS A 26 -22.55 1.97 2.91
C LYS A 26 -21.42 1.85 1.87
N LEU A 27 -21.70 1.28 0.70
CA LEU A 27 -20.74 1.18 -0.40
C LEU A 27 -20.36 2.58 -0.91
N SER A 28 -21.32 3.48 -1.05
CA SER A 28 -21.10 4.85 -1.51
C SER A 28 -20.18 5.66 -0.58
N VAL A 29 -20.28 5.48 0.74
CA VAL A 29 -19.33 6.07 1.71
C VAL A 29 -17.92 5.53 1.52
N LEU A 30 -17.78 4.23 1.24
CA LEU A 30 -16.50 3.57 1.01
C LEU A 30 -15.86 4.06 -0.31
N GLU A 31 -16.66 4.21 -1.35
CA GLU A 31 -16.25 4.77 -2.64
C GLU A 31 -15.71 6.19 -2.48
N GLU A 32 -16.38 7.05 -1.72
CA GLU A 32 -15.89 8.42 -1.50
C GLU A 32 -14.58 8.44 -0.72
N ARG A 33 -14.42 7.59 0.31
CA ARG A 33 -13.15 7.45 1.03
C ARG A 33 -12.01 7.02 0.10
N THR A 34 -12.24 6.01 -0.74
CA THR A 34 -11.27 5.55 -1.75
C THR A 34 -10.99 6.65 -2.77
N ARG A 35 -11.99 7.44 -3.17
CA ARG A 35 -11.83 8.56 -4.11
C ARG A 35 -10.97 9.68 -3.53
N VAL A 36 -11.14 10.02 -2.25
CA VAL A 36 -10.28 10.98 -1.54
C VAL A 36 -8.83 10.48 -1.49
N LEU A 37 -8.62 9.23 -1.08
CA LEU A 37 -7.29 8.58 -1.05
C LEU A 37 -6.65 8.56 -2.44
N GLY A 38 -7.41 8.18 -3.48
CA GLY A 38 -6.97 8.18 -4.87
C GLY A 38 -6.55 9.57 -5.36
N ARG A 39 -7.30 10.63 -5.01
CA ARG A 39 -6.90 12.02 -5.34
C ARG A 39 -5.58 12.41 -4.67
N GLN A 40 -5.35 12.01 -3.42
CA GLN A 40 -4.08 12.27 -2.73
C GLN A 40 -2.91 11.52 -3.37
N LEU A 41 -3.12 10.24 -3.73
CA LEU A 41 -2.09 9.40 -4.35
C LEU A 41 -1.79 9.78 -5.80
N SER A 42 -2.80 10.23 -6.57
CA SER A 42 -2.68 10.55 -8.00
C SER A 42 -1.69 11.66 -8.35
N ARG A 43 -1.33 12.51 -7.38
CA ARG A 43 -0.35 13.59 -7.57
C ARG A 43 1.09 13.10 -7.45
N LEU A 44 1.34 12.07 -6.66
CA LEU A 44 2.67 11.52 -6.40
C LEU A 44 3.40 11.01 -7.66
N PRO A 45 2.77 10.27 -8.60
CA PRO A 45 3.44 9.81 -9.82
C PRO A 45 3.77 10.97 -10.76
N VAL A 46 2.96 12.05 -10.77
CA VAL A 46 3.22 13.25 -11.57
C VAL A 46 4.48 13.95 -11.05
N TYR A 47 4.60 14.15 -9.73
CA TYR A 47 5.81 14.71 -9.13
C TYR A 47 7.05 13.83 -9.38
N LEU A 48 6.90 12.50 -9.29
CA LEU A 48 7.98 11.56 -9.60
C LEU A 48 8.42 11.64 -11.07
N ALA A 49 7.48 11.78 -12.01
CA ALA A 49 7.76 11.90 -13.43
C ALA A 49 8.41 13.24 -13.81
N GLU A 50 8.01 14.34 -13.16
CA GLU A 50 8.54 15.69 -13.43
C GLU A 50 9.88 15.95 -12.74
N THR A 51 10.04 15.51 -11.49
CA THR A 51 11.16 15.90 -10.63
C THR A 51 12.18 14.77 -10.44
N GLY A 52 11.78 13.52 -10.69
CA GLY A 52 12.59 12.33 -10.39
C GLY A 52 12.74 12.02 -8.89
N ASP A 53 12.13 12.84 -8.02
CA ASP A 53 12.12 12.70 -6.56
C ASP A 53 10.73 13.06 -6.04
N VAL A 54 10.35 12.49 -4.89
CA VAL A 54 9.03 12.70 -4.29
C VAL A 54 9.24 13.18 -2.85
N PRO A 55 8.70 14.34 -2.44
CA PRO A 55 8.89 14.91 -1.11
C PRO A 55 8.02 14.20 -0.06
N VAL A 56 8.04 12.87 -0.02
CA VAL A 56 7.25 12.03 0.88
C VAL A 56 8.17 11.02 1.56
N SER A 57 8.17 11.03 2.89
CA SER A 57 8.99 10.11 3.68
C SER A 57 8.47 8.67 3.60
N GLU A 58 9.36 7.67 3.72
CA GLU A 58 8.99 6.23 3.80
C GLU A 58 7.87 5.99 4.82
N LYS A 59 7.93 6.67 5.97
CA LYS A 59 6.91 6.57 7.02
C LYS A 59 5.52 7.05 6.57
N GLN A 60 5.47 8.06 5.71
CA GLN A 60 4.21 8.56 5.15
C GLN A 60 3.65 7.57 4.11
N ILE A 61 4.51 7.00 3.26
CA ILE A 61 4.13 5.95 2.30
C ILE A 61 3.52 4.75 3.05
N MET A 62 4.18 4.28 4.12
CA MET A 62 3.66 3.18 4.94
C MET A 62 2.32 3.50 5.61
N LYS A 63 2.09 4.74 6.05
CA LYS A 63 0.78 5.17 6.57
C LYS A 63 -0.30 5.10 5.49
N HIS A 64 -0.02 5.60 4.29
CA HIS A 64 -0.95 5.53 3.16
C HIS A 64 -1.28 4.08 2.77
N MET A 65 -0.26 3.21 2.74
CA MET A 65 -0.44 1.78 2.49
C MET A 65 -1.33 1.11 3.55
N GLY A 66 -1.16 1.47 4.83
CA GLY A 66 -2.05 1.00 5.90
C GLY A 66 -3.50 1.46 5.74
N THR A 67 -3.73 2.73 5.38
CA THR A 67 -5.10 3.25 5.14
C THR A 67 -5.76 2.61 3.92
N LEU A 68 -4.98 2.29 2.88
CA LEU A 68 -5.44 1.58 1.70
C LEU A 68 -5.84 0.14 2.06
N PHE A 69 -4.99 -0.57 2.80
CA PHE A 69 -5.26 -1.93 3.27
C PHE A 69 -6.50 -2.00 4.17
N GLN A 70 -6.70 -1.01 5.06
CA GLN A 70 -7.90 -0.93 5.88
C GLN A 70 -9.17 -0.79 5.02
N SER A 71 -9.10 0.01 3.95
CA SER A 71 -10.22 0.20 3.02
C SER A 71 -10.50 -1.09 2.24
N MET A 72 -9.45 -1.74 1.71
CA MET A 72 -9.55 -3.02 1.02
C MET A 72 -10.14 -4.11 1.92
N SER A 73 -9.70 -4.20 3.19
CA SER A 73 -10.25 -5.14 4.16
C SER A 73 -11.73 -4.87 4.45
N ALA A 74 -12.15 -3.60 4.54
CA ALA A 74 -13.56 -3.25 4.74
C ALA A 74 -14.44 -3.67 3.56
N VAL A 75 -13.92 -3.56 2.33
CA VAL A 75 -14.61 -3.98 1.10
C VAL A 75 -14.71 -5.50 1.05
N ASN A 76 -13.61 -6.21 1.33
CA ASN A 76 -13.59 -7.67 1.36
C ASN A 76 -14.52 -8.24 2.45
N LEU A 77 -14.58 -7.61 3.62
CA LEU A 77 -15.53 -8.01 4.67
C LEU A 77 -16.98 -7.74 4.27
N LEU A 78 -17.24 -6.62 3.57
CA LEU A 78 -18.57 -6.36 3.01
C LEU A 78 -18.94 -7.44 1.99
N GLY A 79 -18.03 -7.80 1.08
CA GLY A 79 -18.19 -8.88 0.10
C GLY A 79 -18.46 -10.24 0.74
N ARG A 80 -17.81 -10.58 1.85
CA ARG A 80 -18.05 -11.83 2.59
C ARG A 80 -19.35 -11.82 3.42
N VAL A 81 -19.84 -10.66 3.83
CA VAL A 81 -21.18 -10.49 4.41
C VAL A 81 -22.28 -10.49 3.34
N LEU A 82 -21.90 -10.27 2.07
CA LEU A 82 -22.74 -10.37 0.87
C LEU A 82 -22.91 -11.79 0.34
N ASP A 83 -22.07 -12.73 0.77
CA ASP A 83 -22.33 -14.15 0.58
C ASP A 83 -23.60 -14.48 1.36
N THR A 84 -24.65 -14.74 0.58
CA THR A 84 -26.03 -15.06 0.94
C THR A 84 -26.20 -15.49 2.40
N PRO A 85 -26.97 -14.74 3.23
CA PRO A 85 -27.31 -15.25 4.55
C PRO A 85 -28.10 -16.55 4.39
N ASP A 86 -27.67 -17.62 5.07
CA ASP A 86 -28.23 -18.99 4.99
C ASP A 86 -29.76 -19.07 5.16
N SER A 87 -30.34 -18.02 5.76
CA SER A 87 -31.78 -17.82 5.92
C SER A 87 -32.56 -17.64 4.59
N ILE A 88 -31.92 -17.29 3.47
CA ILE A 88 -32.59 -17.09 2.16
C ILE A 88 -32.49 -18.33 1.26
N THR A 89 -31.40 -19.11 1.35
CA THR A 89 -31.24 -20.39 0.63
C THR A 89 -32.28 -21.44 1.05
N SER A 90 -32.86 -21.27 2.23
CA SER A 90 -33.91 -22.15 2.78
C SER A 90 -35.35 -21.75 2.39
N ALA A 91 -35.52 -20.70 1.58
CA ALA A 91 -36.83 -20.15 1.20
C ALA A 91 -37.35 -20.74 -0.14
N PRO A 92 -38.68 -20.79 -0.36
CA PRO A 92 -39.28 -21.40 -1.56
C PRO A 92 -38.83 -20.75 -2.89
N ASP A 93 -38.86 -21.53 -3.99
CA ASP A 93 -38.28 -21.23 -5.32
C ASP A 93 -38.67 -19.88 -5.94
N ASN A 94 -39.83 -19.33 -5.57
CA ASN A 94 -40.28 -18.01 -6.00
C ASN A 94 -39.44 -16.85 -5.43
N ILE A 95 -38.82 -17.05 -4.26
CA ILE A 95 -37.93 -16.07 -3.61
C ILE A 95 -36.50 -16.17 -4.18
N GLY A 96 -36.06 -17.37 -4.58
CA GLY A 96 -34.75 -17.57 -5.21
C GLY A 96 -34.59 -16.83 -6.54
N SER A 97 -35.62 -16.81 -7.39
CA SER A 97 -35.61 -16.09 -8.67
C SER A 97 -35.61 -14.56 -8.52
N LEU A 98 -36.38 -14.04 -7.55
CA LEU A 98 -36.39 -12.62 -7.20
C LEU A 98 -35.07 -12.18 -6.56
N TYR A 99 -34.50 -13.00 -5.66
CA TYR A 99 -33.19 -12.75 -5.09
C TYR A 99 -32.11 -12.71 -6.17
N LYS A 100 -32.10 -13.67 -7.10
CA LYS A 100 -31.20 -13.67 -8.25
C LYS A 100 -31.36 -12.42 -9.11
N SER A 101 -32.60 -12.00 -9.38
CA SER A 101 -32.89 -10.77 -10.13
C SER A 101 -32.39 -9.53 -9.39
N VAL A 102 -32.59 -9.43 -8.06
CA VAL A 102 -32.09 -8.31 -7.26
C VAL A 102 -30.57 -8.31 -7.15
N TYR A 103 -29.95 -9.48 -7.03
CA TYR A 103 -28.49 -9.66 -6.97
C TYR A 103 -27.82 -9.25 -8.29
N GLU A 104 -28.43 -9.61 -9.41
CA GLU A 104 -28.05 -9.21 -10.77
C GLU A 104 -28.34 -7.72 -11.02
N TYR A 105 -29.43 -7.18 -10.47
CA TYR A 105 -29.82 -5.76 -10.58
C TYR A 105 -28.95 -4.81 -9.74
N LEU A 106 -28.34 -5.31 -8.66
CA LEU A 106 -27.56 -4.46 -7.75
C LEU A 106 -26.08 -4.31 -8.18
N GLU A 107 -25.61 -5.07 -9.17
CA GLU A 107 -24.22 -5.07 -9.68
C GLU A 107 -23.14 -5.11 -8.57
N VAL A 108 -23.48 -5.54 -7.35
CA VAL A 108 -22.61 -5.33 -6.18
C VAL A 108 -21.30 -6.07 -6.36
N LEU A 109 -21.32 -7.26 -6.93
CA LEU A 109 -20.11 -8.00 -7.28
C LEU A 109 -19.25 -7.25 -8.30
N GLN A 110 -19.84 -6.69 -9.35
CA GLN A 110 -19.11 -5.94 -10.37
C GLN A 110 -18.49 -4.67 -9.79
N ARG A 111 -19.20 -3.97 -8.90
CA ARG A 111 -18.71 -2.77 -8.22
C ARG A 111 -17.60 -3.08 -7.23
N VAL A 112 -17.72 -4.18 -6.48
CA VAL A 112 -16.65 -4.68 -5.61
C VAL A 112 -15.41 -5.05 -6.43
N HIS A 113 -15.59 -5.69 -7.58
CA HIS A 113 -14.50 -6.05 -8.49
C HIS A 113 -13.76 -4.81 -9.02
N LEU A 114 -14.51 -3.83 -9.54
CA LEU A 114 -13.97 -2.53 -9.98
C LEU A 114 -13.22 -1.79 -8.86
N LEU A 115 -13.71 -1.87 -7.62
CA LEU A 115 -13.07 -1.24 -6.48
C LEU A 115 -11.77 -1.96 -6.11
N ASN A 116 -11.76 -3.30 -6.17
CA ASN A 116 -10.58 -4.13 -5.96
C ASN A 116 -9.49 -3.85 -7.01
N ASP A 117 -9.89 -3.71 -8.28
CA ASP A 117 -8.98 -3.35 -9.38
C ASP A 117 -8.35 -1.97 -9.13
N ARG A 118 -9.14 -0.99 -8.66
CA ARG A 118 -8.62 0.34 -8.28
C ARG A 118 -7.67 0.26 -7.09
N PHE A 119 -7.95 -0.56 -6.08
CA PHE A 119 -7.04 -0.76 -4.95
C PHE A 119 -5.72 -1.39 -5.39
N SER A 120 -5.76 -2.36 -6.30
CA SER A 120 -4.57 -3.01 -6.87
C SER A 120 -3.63 -2.00 -7.51
N VAL A 121 -4.15 -1.12 -8.38
CA VAL A 121 -3.36 -0.06 -9.03
C VAL A 121 -2.76 0.91 -8.00
N MET A 122 -3.52 1.27 -6.95
CA MET A 122 -3.00 2.13 -5.88
C MET A 122 -1.91 1.44 -5.06
N GLN A 123 -2.01 0.13 -4.84
CA GLN A 123 -1.00 -0.67 -4.15
C GLN A 123 0.29 -0.72 -4.96
N GLU A 124 0.20 -0.99 -6.26
CA GLU A 124 1.35 -1.03 -7.17
C GLU A 124 2.09 0.31 -7.19
N LEU A 125 1.35 1.43 -7.24
CA LEU A 125 1.92 2.77 -7.15
C LEU A 125 2.66 3.01 -5.83
N LEU A 126 2.05 2.63 -4.70
CA LEU A 126 2.67 2.78 -3.38
C LEU A 126 3.94 1.93 -3.23
N ASP A 127 3.98 0.74 -3.84
CA ASP A 127 5.14 -0.14 -3.80
C ASP A 127 6.31 0.42 -4.62
N ILE A 128 6.05 0.93 -5.82
CA ILE A 128 7.04 1.65 -6.63
C ILE A 128 7.64 2.82 -5.84
N LEU A 129 6.78 3.61 -5.18
CA LEU A 129 7.21 4.75 -4.38
C LEU A 129 8.08 4.33 -3.20
N ARG A 130 7.72 3.23 -2.53
CA ARG A 130 8.50 2.67 -1.42
C ARG A 130 9.89 2.25 -1.88
N VAL A 131 9.99 1.51 -2.99
CA VAL A 131 11.27 1.06 -3.55
C VAL A 131 12.15 2.25 -3.94
N HIS A 132 11.56 3.29 -4.53
CA HIS A 132 12.28 4.53 -4.88
C HIS A 132 12.88 5.21 -3.64
N VAL A 133 12.09 5.39 -2.58
CA VAL A 133 12.56 6.01 -1.34
C VAL A 133 13.64 5.17 -0.65
N GLN A 134 13.48 3.85 -0.60
CA GLN A 134 14.50 2.96 -0.03
C GLN A 134 15.83 3.07 -0.79
N LYS A 135 15.80 3.12 -2.12
CA LYS A 135 17.01 3.28 -2.94
C LYS A 135 17.78 4.55 -2.60
N SER A 136 17.08 5.65 -2.33
CA SER A 136 17.69 6.92 -1.91
C SER A 136 18.44 6.78 -0.56
N TYR A 137 17.86 6.08 0.41
CA TYR A 137 18.52 5.81 1.69
C TYR A 137 19.76 4.93 1.54
N TYR A 138 19.69 3.84 0.76
CA TYR A 138 20.83 2.96 0.51
C TYR A 138 21.97 3.68 -0.20
N SER A 139 21.66 4.56 -1.17
CA SER A 139 22.67 5.35 -1.86
C SER A 139 23.44 6.27 -0.90
N ARG A 140 22.77 6.89 0.07
CA ARG A 140 23.45 7.70 1.11
C ARG A 140 24.38 6.87 2.00
N LEU A 141 23.96 5.64 2.34
CA LEU A 141 24.81 4.72 3.11
C LEU A 141 26.07 4.34 2.32
N GLU A 142 25.92 4.08 1.02
CA GLU A 142 27.02 3.74 0.13
C GLU A 142 28.08 4.85 0.08
N TYR A 143 27.67 6.12 -0.07
CA TYR A 143 28.60 7.26 -0.03
C TYR A 143 29.30 7.39 1.33
N ALA A 144 28.59 7.13 2.44
CA ALA A 144 29.20 7.18 3.77
C ALA A 144 30.29 6.10 3.93
N VAL A 145 30.05 4.88 3.43
CA VAL A 145 31.04 3.80 3.45
C VAL A 145 32.24 4.14 2.57
N MET A 146 32.02 4.65 1.36
CA MET A 146 33.09 5.07 0.46
C MET A 146 33.97 6.15 1.10
N TRP A 147 33.36 7.14 1.76
CA TRP A 147 34.07 8.18 2.49
C TRP A 147 34.88 7.63 3.66
N LEU A 148 34.29 6.73 4.46
CA LEU A 148 34.95 6.10 5.61
C LEU A 148 36.21 5.32 5.19
N VAL A 149 36.10 4.51 4.14
CA VAL A 149 37.24 3.78 3.57
C VAL A 149 38.33 4.73 3.07
N GLY A 150 37.93 5.83 2.42
CA GLY A 150 38.87 6.87 1.97
C GLY A 150 39.66 7.50 3.12
N VAL A 151 38.98 7.88 4.22
CA VAL A 151 39.65 8.44 5.40
C VAL A 151 40.60 7.43 6.04
N CYS A 152 40.18 6.18 6.20
CA CYS A 152 41.05 5.11 6.71
C CYS A 152 42.31 4.92 5.86
N ALA A 153 42.16 4.92 4.53
CA ALA A 153 43.28 4.80 3.61
C ALA A 153 44.25 5.99 3.73
N VAL A 154 43.73 7.22 3.85
CA VAL A 154 44.55 8.42 4.05
C VAL A 154 45.33 8.37 5.36
N VAL A 155 44.71 7.95 6.45
CA VAL A 155 45.39 7.79 7.76
C VAL A 155 46.49 6.73 7.68
N ALA A 156 46.21 5.57 7.07
CA ALA A 156 47.21 4.52 6.89
C ALA A 156 48.40 4.97 6.03
N MET A 157 48.13 5.68 4.93
CA MET A 157 49.17 6.29 4.10
C MET A 157 49.99 7.32 4.87
N GLY A 158 49.34 8.17 5.67
CA GLY A 158 50.02 9.14 6.54
C GLY A 158 50.95 8.48 7.56
N GLN A 159 50.51 7.38 8.18
CA GLN A 159 51.33 6.59 9.10
C GLN A 159 52.53 5.94 8.40
N LEU A 160 52.34 5.39 7.21
CA LEU A 160 53.43 4.83 6.40
C LEU A 160 54.47 5.87 6.01
N VAL A 161 54.03 7.05 5.57
CA VAL A 161 54.92 8.16 5.23
C VAL A 161 55.66 8.65 6.46
N ALA A 162 54.99 8.77 7.61
CA ALA A 162 55.62 9.16 8.86
C ALA A 162 56.68 8.14 9.30
N LEU A 163 56.40 6.84 9.14
CA LEU A 163 57.38 5.78 9.41
C LEU A 163 58.57 5.88 8.44
N PHE A 164 58.32 6.06 7.15
CA PHE A 164 59.38 6.19 6.15
C PHE A 164 60.28 7.41 6.39
N PHE A 165 59.71 8.54 6.81
CA PHE A 165 60.46 9.74 7.16
C PHE A 165 61.17 9.65 8.53
N TRP A 166 60.77 8.73 9.40
CA TRP A 166 61.41 8.52 10.69
C TRP A 166 62.56 7.52 10.58
N GLU A 167 63.70 7.98 10.05
CA GLU A 167 64.95 7.22 10.14
C GLU A 167 65.46 7.21 11.61
N PRO A 168 65.75 6.05 12.21
CA PRO A 168 66.21 5.98 13.60
C PRO A 168 67.67 6.46 13.72
N PRO A 169 67.99 7.36 14.66
CA PRO A 169 69.32 7.96 14.81
C PRO A 169 70.39 7.02 15.43
N TRP A 170 70.12 5.72 15.58
CA TRP A 170 71.01 4.82 16.34
C TRP A 170 71.75 3.82 15.45
N GLN A 171 72.96 4.21 15.05
CA GLN A 171 74.02 3.28 14.65
C GLN A 171 74.74 2.80 15.93
N PRO A 172 74.72 1.49 16.27
CA PRO A 172 75.55 1.01 17.35
C PRO A 172 77.03 1.16 16.98
N PRO A 173 77.89 1.73 17.85
CA PRO A 173 79.30 1.83 17.57
C PRO A 173 79.88 0.42 17.42
N GLU A 174 80.30 0.11 16.20
CA GLU A 174 81.01 -1.11 15.84
C GLU A 174 82.43 -1.03 16.44
N SER A 175 82.71 -1.95 17.36
CA SER A 175 84.04 -2.36 17.85
C SER A 175 85.03 -1.28 18.30
N SER A 176 85.41 -1.36 19.58
CA SER A 176 86.84 -1.42 19.90
C SER A 176 87.12 -2.69 20.69
N GLN A 177 87.50 -3.75 19.96
CA GLN A 177 88.51 -4.66 20.46
C GLN A 177 89.77 -3.83 20.75
N GLY A 178 90.37 -4.04 21.92
CA GLY A 178 91.55 -3.34 22.41
C GLY A 178 91.79 -3.70 23.86
#